data_AF-A0A183DQ82-F1
#
_entry.id   AF-A0A183DQ82-F1
#
_cell.length_a   1.000
_cell.length_b   1.000
_cell.length_c   1.000
_cell.angle_alpha   90.00
_cell.angle_beta   90.00
_cell.angle_gamma   90.00
#
_symmetry.space_group_name_H-M   'P 1'
#
loop_
_entity.id
_entity.type
_entity.pdbx_description
1 polymer ?
#
loop_
_entity_poly.entity_id
_entity_poly.type
_entity_poly.pdbx_seq_one_letter_code
_entity_poly.pdbx_strand_id
1 'polypeptide(L)'
;MKDRNDVLICTGYRHPLAFIMVPFFITCLLGTGIILKFKIVRGVHYLYTPLDAQWKLENRVFQEFWASQDDLYYPGKDVFRRKSVFLLIEAKDGGSVLRPAYASEFMNLLDWLANETFVTSDGIQYTYRNICLHYHRECFQNSHARFIADTFRCGDQVLAAKFL
;
A
#
# COMPACT_ATOMS: atom_id res chain seq x y z
N MET A 1 59.09 -11.95 -24.82
CA MET A 1 57.86 -11.51 -24.12
C MET A 1 56.75 -12.44 -24.59
N LYS A 2 56.54 -13.55 -23.88
CA LYS A 2 55.57 -14.59 -24.28
C LYS A 2 54.19 -14.12 -23.83
N ASP A 3 53.28 -13.94 -24.79
CA ASP A 3 51.97 -13.35 -24.56
C ASP A 3 51.18 -14.21 -23.57
N ARG A 4 50.58 -13.55 -22.57
CA ARG A 4 49.85 -14.21 -21.48
C ARG A 4 48.66 -15.02 -22.01
N ASN A 5 48.14 -14.66 -23.18
CA ASN A 5 47.01 -15.31 -23.81
C ASN A 5 47.40 -16.64 -24.49
N ASP A 6 48.61 -16.76 -25.03
CA ASP A 6 49.08 -18.01 -25.66
C ASP A 6 49.32 -19.12 -24.64
N VAL A 7 49.79 -18.78 -23.44
CA VAL A 7 50.00 -19.75 -22.35
C VAL A 7 48.68 -20.31 -21.85
N LEU A 8 47.65 -19.47 -21.75
CA LEU A 8 46.30 -19.85 -21.28
C LEU A 8 45.65 -20.87 -22.23
N ILE A 9 45.79 -20.65 -23.55
CA ILE A 9 45.26 -21.54 -24.59
C ILE A 9 45.99 -22.89 -24.59
N CYS A 10 47.32 -22.92 -24.43
CA CYS A 10 48.08 -24.16 -24.38
C CYS A 10 47.81 -25.00 -23.10
N THR A 11 47.48 -24.38 -21.97
CA THR A 11 47.09 -25.10 -20.74
C THR A 11 45.70 -25.75 -20.83
N GLY A 12 44.77 -25.17 -21.61
CA GLY A 12 43.42 -25.71 -21.79
C GLY A 12 43.38 -27.05 -22.55
N TYR A 13 44.30 -27.27 -23.48
CA TYR A 13 44.39 -28.51 -24.27
C TYR A 13 44.91 -29.71 -23.43
N ARG A 14 45.67 -29.46 -22.36
CA ARG A 14 46.29 -30.51 -21.54
C ARG A 14 45.33 -31.13 -20.52
N HIS A 15 44.32 -30.38 -20.07
CA HIS A 15 43.30 -30.83 -19.13
C HIS A 15 41.90 -30.28 -19.49
N PRO A 16 41.28 -30.75 -20.59
CA PRO A 16 40.01 -30.21 -21.10
C PRO A 16 38.85 -30.33 -20.10
N LEU A 17 38.85 -31.38 -19.28
CA LEU A 17 37.85 -31.59 -18.23
C LEU A 17 37.97 -30.58 -17.09
N ALA A 18 39.19 -30.22 -16.67
CA ALA A 18 39.37 -29.24 -15.61
C ALA A 18 38.88 -27.85 -16.04
N PHE A 19 39.08 -27.48 -17.31
CA PHE A 19 38.60 -26.22 -17.87
C PHE A 19 37.06 -26.11 -17.91
N ILE A 20 36.33 -27.24 -18.00
CA ILE A 20 34.87 -27.26 -18.00
C ILE A 20 34.30 -27.38 -16.58
N MET A 21 34.88 -28.24 -15.74
CA MET A 21 34.37 -28.51 -14.39
C MET A 21 34.58 -27.32 -13.45
N VAL A 22 35.70 -26.61 -13.55
CA VAL A 22 35.99 -25.44 -12.70
C VAL A 22 34.92 -24.34 -12.84
N PRO A 23 34.61 -23.81 -14.04
CA PRO A 23 33.54 -22.82 -14.18
C PRO A 23 32.16 -23.39 -13.81
N PHE A 24 31.89 -24.68 -14.01
CA PHE A 24 30.64 -25.30 -13.59
C PHE A 24 30.45 -25.28 -12.07
N PHE A 25 31.46 -25.70 -11.30
CA PHE A 25 31.37 -25.66 -9.84
C PHE A 25 31.34 -24.23 -9.31
N ILE A 26 32.07 -23.31 -9.94
CA ILE A 26 32.03 -21.88 -9.60
C ILE A 26 30.63 -21.31 -9.86
N THR A 27 30.00 -21.58 -11.01
CA THR A 27 28.65 -21.09 -11.29
C THR A 27 27.61 -21.70 -10.36
N CYS A 28 27.71 -22.99 -10.02
CA CYS A 28 26.87 -23.61 -9.01
C CYS A 28 27.03 -22.94 -7.64
N LEU A 29 28.28 -22.74 -7.19
CA LEU A 29 28.59 -22.14 -5.89
C LEU A 29 28.06 -20.69 -5.81
N LEU A 30 28.31 -19.85 -6.81
CA LEU A 30 27.77 -18.48 -6.86
C LEU A 30 26.24 -18.46 -7.03
N GLY A 31 25.68 -19.42 -7.76
CA GLY A 31 24.24 -19.56 -7.96
C GLY A 31 23.48 -19.88 -6.67
N THR A 32 24.10 -20.58 -5.71
CA THR A 32 23.47 -20.87 -4.41
C THR A 32 23.05 -19.60 -3.66
N GLY A 33 23.76 -18.49 -3.82
CA GLY A 33 23.43 -17.22 -3.16
C GLY A 33 22.07 -16.67 -3.58
N ILE A 34 21.70 -16.83 -4.86
CA ILE A 34 20.39 -16.44 -5.36
C ILE A 34 19.33 -17.33 -4.70
N ILE A 35 19.49 -18.66 -4.73
CA ILE A 35 18.49 -19.58 -4.18
C ILE A 35 18.29 -19.37 -2.67
N LEU A 36 19.36 -19.11 -1.91
CA LEU A 36 19.30 -19.01 -0.45
C LEU A 36 18.92 -17.63 0.08
N LYS A 37 19.16 -16.54 -0.69
CA LYS A 37 19.00 -15.16 -0.20
C LYS A 37 18.07 -14.30 -1.06
N PHE A 38 17.43 -14.85 -2.09
CA PHE A 38 16.50 -14.08 -2.92
C PHE A 38 15.31 -13.57 -2.10
N LYS A 39 15.26 -12.25 -1.90
CA LYS A 39 14.16 -11.54 -1.26
C LYS A 39 13.54 -10.58 -2.27
N ILE A 40 12.26 -10.80 -2.58
CA ILE A 40 11.51 -9.89 -3.45
C ILE A 40 11.04 -8.71 -2.59
N VAL A 41 11.60 -7.53 -2.84
CA VAL A 41 11.13 -6.29 -2.21
C VAL A 41 10.22 -5.57 -3.21
N ARG A 42 8.95 -5.32 -2.82
CA ARG A 42 7.95 -4.60 -3.64
C ARG A 42 7.57 -3.23 -3.08
N GLY A 43 8.26 -2.77 -2.03
CA GLY A 43 7.94 -1.51 -1.38
C GLY A 43 8.31 -0.33 -2.27
N VAL A 44 7.31 0.42 -2.75
CA VAL A 44 7.51 1.61 -3.61
C VAL A 44 8.53 2.58 -2.99
N HIS A 45 8.37 2.92 -1.71
CA HIS A 45 9.32 3.80 -1.02
C HIS A 45 10.74 3.24 -0.95
N TYR A 46 10.93 1.92 -0.88
CA TYR A 46 12.27 1.32 -0.87
C TYR A 46 12.93 1.38 -2.26
N LEU A 47 12.14 1.16 -3.33
CA LEU A 47 12.66 1.12 -4.70
C LEU A 47 12.97 2.51 -5.27
N TYR A 48 12.17 3.52 -4.93
CA TYR A 48 12.23 4.83 -5.58
C TYR A 48 12.90 5.93 -4.75
N THR A 49 13.36 5.63 -3.53
CA THR A 49 13.99 6.66 -2.68
C THR A 49 15.26 6.13 -2.01
N PRO A 50 16.29 6.99 -1.81
CA PRO A 50 17.53 6.57 -1.20
C PRO A 50 17.30 6.06 0.23
N LEU A 51 18.12 5.11 0.68
CA LEU A 51 17.96 4.48 1.99
C LEU A 51 17.95 5.51 3.13
N ASP A 52 18.84 6.51 3.06
CA ASP A 52 19.03 7.56 4.07
C ASP A 52 18.40 8.91 3.68
N ALA A 53 17.24 8.89 3.03
CA ALA A 53 16.53 10.11 2.70
C ALA A 53 16.05 10.85 3.97
N GLN A 54 16.27 12.17 4.06
CA GLN A 54 15.83 12.98 5.21
C GLN A 54 14.33 12.84 5.51
N TRP A 55 13.49 12.81 4.46
CA TRP A 55 12.04 12.65 4.61
C TRP A 55 11.66 11.32 5.31
N LYS A 56 12.50 10.27 5.25
CA LYS A 56 12.25 9.00 5.96
C LYS A 56 12.42 9.16 7.46
N LEU A 57 13.40 9.96 7.89
CA LEU A 57 13.61 10.30 9.30
C LEU A 57 12.42 11.11 9.81
N GLU A 58 12.04 12.17 9.08
CA GLU A 58 10.87 12.99 9.41
C GLU A 58 9.60 12.15 9.46
N ASN A 59 9.34 11.32 8.45
CA ASN A 59 8.17 10.45 8.42
C ASN A 59 8.15 9.46 9.59
N ARG A 60 9.31 8.96 10.06
CA ARG A 60 9.39 8.11 11.25
C ARG A 60 8.96 8.88 12.50
N VAL A 61 9.49 10.09 12.70
CA VAL A 61 9.10 10.96 13.81
C VAL A 61 7.59 11.25 13.75
N PHE A 62 7.04 11.59 12.59
CA PHE A 62 5.61 11.80 12.44
C PHE A 62 4.78 10.55 12.76
N GLN A 63 5.21 9.37 12.31
CA GLN A 63 4.49 8.12 12.60
C GLN A 63 4.53 7.72 14.07
N GLU A 64 5.59 8.06 14.80
CA GLU A 64 5.72 7.75 16.23
C GLU A 64 4.89 8.71 17.10
N PHE A 65 4.90 10.01 16.78
CA PHE A 65 4.30 11.06 17.63
C PHE A 65 2.90 11.51 17.20
N TRP A 66 2.51 11.32 15.94
CA TRP A 66 1.18 11.69 15.44
C TRP A 66 0.39 10.45 15.04
N ALA A 67 -0.75 10.24 15.69
CA ALA A 67 -1.70 9.17 15.40
C ALA A 67 -1.06 7.77 15.28
N SER A 68 -0.08 7.51 16.14
CA SER A 68 0.38 6.14 16.46
C SER A 68 -0.65 5.40 17.31
N GLN A 69 -1.42 6.16 18.09
CA GLN A 69 -2.48 5.71 18.98
C GLN A 69 -3.68 6.66 18.86
N ASP A 70 -4.84 6.23 19.35
CA ASP A 70 -6.10 6.98 19.28
C ASP A 70 -6.05 8.32 20.06
N ASP A 71 -5.26 8.41 21.13
CA ASP A 71 -5.08 9.62 21.94
C ASP A 71 -4.28 10.71 21.21
N LEU A 72 -3.38 10.32 20.32
CA LEU A 72 -2.53 11.20 19.51
C LEU A 72 -3.15 11.52 18.14
N TYR A 73 -4.34 11.00 17.85
CA TYR A 73 -5.01 11.21 16.59
C TYR A 73 -5.90 12.45 16.61
N TYR A 74 -5.67 13.36 15.65
CA TYR A 74 -6.52 14.52 15.43
C TYR A 74 -6.74 14.74 13.92
N PRO A 75 -7.98 14.65 13.42
CA PRO A 75 -8.25 14.62 11.97
C PRO A 75 -7.82 15.91 11.25
N GLY A 76 -7.93 17.08 11.90
CA GLY A 76 -7.51 18.36 11.31
C GLY A 76 -5.99 18.61 11.29
N LYS A 77 -5.19 17.68 11.81
CA LYS A 77 -3.71 17.79 11.87
C LYS A 77 -3.01 16.69 11.08
N ASP A 78 -3.76 15.77 10.47
CA ASP A 78 -3.15 14.67 9.72
C ASP A 78 -2.72 15.15 8.33
N VAL A 79 -1.41 15.14 8.09
CA VAL A 79 -0.79 15.68 6.87
C VAL A 79 -0.39 14.57 5.90
N PHE A 80 -0.34 13.32 6.38
CA PHE A 80 0.12 12.18 5.60
C PHE A 80 -1.04 11.34 5.09
N ARG A 81 -0.88 10.84 3.87
CA ARG A 81 -1.77 9.83 3.30
C ARG A 81 -1.51 8.50 4.00
N ARG A 82 -2.28 8.21 5.05
CA ARG A 82 -2.23 6.95 5.79
C ARG A 82 -2.85 5.81 4.98
N LYS A 83 -2.79 4.60 5.56
CA LYS A 83 -3.51 3.43 5.03
C LYS A 83 -5.01 3.71 5.11
N SER A 84 -5.57 4.22 4.01
CA SER A 84 -6.98 4.54 3.87
C SER A 84 -7.63 3.64 2.82
N VAL A 85 -8.93 3.38 3.02
CA VAL A 85 -9.76 2.72 2.02
C VAL A 85 -10.34 3.80 1.11
N PHE A 86 -10.10 3.68 -0.19
CA PHE A 86 -10.70 4.55 -1.21
C PHE A 86 -11.79 3.77 -1.92
N LEU A 87 -12.99 4.35 -1.97
CA LEU A 87 -14.12 3.81 -2.70
C LEU A 87 -14.38 4.69 -3.91
N LEU A 88 -14.38 4.09 -5.10
CA LEU A 88 -14.84 4.74 -6.32
C LEU A 88 -16.18 4.12 -6.67
N ILE A 89 -17.22 4.95 -6.72
CA ILE A 89 -18.61 4.49 -6.87
C ILE A 89 -19.21 5.20 -8.08
N GLU A 90 -19.87 4.41 -8.92
CA GLU A 90 -20.54 4.86 -10.13
C GLU A 90 -22.01 4.39 -10.09
N ALA A 91 -22.92 5.21 -10.61
CA ALA A 91 -24.31 4.80 -10.74
C ALA A 91 -24.47 3.76 -11.86
N LYS A 92 -25.34 2.77 -11.68
CA LYS A 92 -25.52 1.67 -12.63
C LYS A 92 -25.92 2.12 -14.04
N ASP A 93 -26.57 3.27 -14.15
CA ASP A 93 -27.03 3.89 -15.38
C ASP A 93 -26.06 4.96 -15.93
N GLY A 94 -24.86 5.09 -15.35
CA GLY A 94 -23.85 6.08 -15.74
C GLY A 94 -24.23 7.53 -15.39
N GLY A 95 -25.32 7.74 -14.65
CA GLY A 95 -25.77 9.06 -14.21
C GLY A 95 -25.12 9.50 -12.90
N SER A 96 -25.63 10.60 -12.33
CA SER A 96 -25.15 11.11 -11.05
C SER A 96 -25.53 10.16 -9.90
N VAL A 97 -24.57 9.87 -9.02
CA VAL A 97 -24.77 9.12 -7.75
C VAL A 97 -25.58 9.94 -6.74
N LEU A 98 -25.66 11.27 -6.91
CA LEU A 98 -26.35 12.19 -5.99
C LEU A 98 -27.88 12.24 -6.20
N ARG A 99 -28.47 11.29 -6.93
CA ARG A 99 -29.93 11.22 -7.01
C ARG A 99 -30.48 10.57 -5.74
N PRO A 100 -31.70 10.95 -5.28
CA PRO A 100 -32.23 10.48 -3.99
C PRO A 100 -32.20 8.96 -3.80
N ALA A 101 -32.51 8.19 -4.85
CA ALA A 101 -32.46 6.72 -4.83
C ALA A 101 -31.03 6.18 -4.65
N TYR A 102 -30.05 6.70 -5.39
CA TYR A 102 -28.66 6.25 -5.28
C TYR A 102 -27.96 6.80 -4.03
N ALA A 103 -28.37 7.97 -3.53
CA ALA A 103 -27.86 8.54 -2.30
C ALA A 103 -28.24 7.71 -1.07
N SER A 104 -29.45 7.14 -1.04
CA SER A 104 -29.85 6.20 0.03
C SER A 104 -29.09 4.88 -0.07
N GLU A 105 -28.87 4.35 -1.27
CA GLU A 105 -28.03 3.16 -1.49
C GLU A 105 -26.57 3.40 -1.05
N PHE A 106 -26.02 4.57 -1.35
CA PHE A 106 -24.67 4.97 -0.91
C PHE A 106 -24.56 4.98 0.62
N MET A 107 -25.56 5.50 1.33
CA MET A 107 -25.59 5.47 2.80
C MET A 107 -25.61 4.04 3.34
N ASN A 108 -26.44 3.16 2.75
CA ASN A 108 -26.49 1.75 3.12
C ASN A 108 -25.14 1.04 2.88
N LEU A 109 -24.45 1.38 1.79
CA LEU A 109 -23.12 0.86 1.49
C LEU A 109 -22.09 1.27 2.55
N LEU A 110 -22.10 2.54 2.98
CA LEU A 110 -21.20 3.01 4.04
C LEU A 110 -21.46 2.29 5.37
N ASP A 111 -22.73 2.08 5.74
CA ASP A 111 -23.11 1.38 6.96
C ASP A 111 -22.75 -0.11 6.89
N TRP A 112 -22.92 -0.74 5.73
CA TRP A 112 -22.46 -2.11 5.49
C TRP A 112 -20.94 -2.22 5.63
N LEU A 113 -20.17 -1.36 4.96
CA LEU A 113 -18.71 -1.38 5.00
C LEU A 113 -18.15 -1.21 6.41
N ALA A 114 -18.83 -0.40 7.24
CA ALA A 114 -18.42 -0.16 8.61
C ALA A 114 -18.61 -1.39 9.52
N ASN A 115 -19.59 -2.24 9.21
CA ASN A 115 -20.01 -3.36 10.06
C ASN A 115 -19.57 -4.74 9.53
N GLU A 116 -19.25 -4.84 8.24
CA GLU A 116 -18.84 -6.09 7.61
C GLU A 116 -17.48 -6.60 8.15
N THR A 117 -17.34 -7.93 8.23
CA THR A 117 -16.09 -8.60 8.62
C THR A 117 -15.27 -8.99 7.39
N PHE A 118 -14.04 -8.48 7.31
CA PHE A 118 -13.08 -8.81 6.27
C PHE A 118 -12.09 -9.86 6.78
N VAL A 119 -11.66 -10.76 5.90
CA VAL A 119 -10.69 -11.82 6.22
C VAL A 119 -9.42 -11.60 5.41
N THR A 120 -8.28 -11.46 6.09
CA THR A 120 -6.96 -11.38 5.45
C THR A 120 -6.57 -12.75 4.87
N SER A 121 -5.61 -12.77 3.93
CA SER A 121 -4.94 -14.00 3.47
C SER A 121 -4.43 -14.90 4.60
N ASP A 122 -4.11 -14.28 5.74
CA ASP A 122 -3.53 -14.93 6.90
C ASP A 122 -4.60 -15.47 7.87
N GLY A 123 -5.89 -15.40 7.49
CA GLY A 123 -7.03 -15.90 8.27
C GLY A 123 -7.50 -14.96 9.39
N ILE A 124 -6.91 -13.78 9.51
CA ILE A 124 -7.30 -12.78 10.52
C ILE A 124 -8.61 -12.12 10.07
N GLN A 125 -9.62 -12.14 10.94
CA GLN A 125 -10.89 -11.45 10.72
C GLN A 125 -10.85 -10.07 11.38
N TYR A 126 -11.24 -9.04 10.64
CA TYR A 126 -11.28 -7.67 11.13
C TYR A 126 -12.47 -6.91 10.56
N THR A 127 -13.07 -6.06 11.38
CA THR A 127 -14.10 -5.09 10.96
C THR A 127 -13.46 -3.72 10.87
N TYR A 128 -13.99 -2.83 10.03
CA TYR A 128 -13.52 -1.44 9.95
C TYR A 128 -13.44 -0.77 11.34
N ARG A 129 -14.45 -1.00 12.19
CA ARG A 129 -14.49 -0.50 13.57
C ARG A 129 -13.35 -0.95 14.47
N ASN A 130 -12.73 -2.08 14.19
CA ASN A 130 -11.64 -2.62 15.02
C ASN A 130 -10.26 -2.05 14.61
N ILE A 131 -10.15 -1.52 13.39
CA ILE A 131 -8.86 -1.07 12.81
C ILE A 131 -8.82 0.44 12.53
N CYS A 132 -9.95 1.13 12.66
CA CYS A 132 -10.04 2.57 12.46
C CYS A 132 -9.29 3.31 13.59
N LEU A 133 -8.87 4.54 13.30
CA LEU A 133 -8.47 5.47 14.35
C LEU A 133 -9.70 6.13 14.95
N HIS A 134 -9.74 6.19 16.27
CA HIS A 134 -10.85 6.82 16.99
C HIS A 134 -10.56 8.28 17.29
N TYR A 135 -11.54 9.13 17.04
CA TYR A 135 -11.56 10.51 17.50
C TYR A 135 -12.85 10.74 18.28
N HIS A 136 -12.75 11.22 19.53
CA HIS A 136 -13.90 11.37 20.43
C HIS A 136 -14.75 10.09 20.61
N ARG A 137 -14.09 8.92 20.65
CA ARG A 137 -14.72 7.58 20.76
C ARG A 137 -15.50 7.11 19.53
N GLU A 138 -15.39 7.82 18.41
CA GLU A 138 -15.98 7.41 17.14
C GLU A 138 -14.89 7.12 16.11
N CYS A 139 -15.10 6.13 15.25
CA CYS A 139 -14.22 5.91 14.11
C CYS A 139 -14.24 7.14 13.20
N PHE A 140 -13.07 7.60 12.78
CA PHE A 140 -13.01 8.64 11.77
C PHE A 140 -13.55 8.15 10.43
N GLN A 141 -14.61 8.80 9.95
CA GLN A 141 -15.19 8.56 8.64
C GLN A 141 -15.39 9.90 7.91
N ASN A 142 -15.60 9.84 6.60
CA ASN A 142 -15.89 11.03 5.81
C ASN A 142 -17.32 11.53 6.10
N SER A 143 -17.44 12.37 7.12
CA SER A 143 -18.70 13.00 7.52
C SER A 143 -19.28 13.90 6.44
N HIS A 144 -18.43 14.53 5.61
CA HIS A 144 -18.88 15.35 4.49
C HIS A 144 -19.60 14.52 3.43
N ALA A 145 -19.07 13.35 3.07
CA ALA A 145 -19.72 12.46 2.11
C ALA A 145 -21.08 11.97 2.63
N ARG A 146 -21.15 11.63 3.93
CA ARG A 146 -22.39 11.22 4.59
C ARG A 146 -23.41 12.36 4.61
N PHE A 147 -22.98 13.57 4.93
CA PHE A 147 -23.83 14.77 4.94
C PHE A 147 -24.39 15.12 3.56
N ILE A 148 -23.54 15.09 2.53
CA ILE A 148 -23.96 15.33 1.14
C ILE A 148 -25.01 14.29 0.74
N ALA A 149 -24.72 13.00 0.94
CA ALA A 149 -25.65 11.94 0.60
C ALA A 149 -27.00 12.08 1.33
N ASP A 150 -26.99 12.43 2.61
CA ASP A 150 -28.22 12.65 3.38
C ASP A 150 -29.04 13.84 2.85
N THR A 151 -28.39 14.92 2.46
CA THR A 151 -29.06 16.09 1.87
C THR A 151 -29.75 15.75 0.55
N PHE A 152 -29.07 14.99 -0.31
CA PHE A 152 -29.63 14.54 -1.59
C PHE A 152 -30.72 13.47 -1.41
N ARG A 153 -30.63 12.64 -0.37
CA ARG A 153 -31.66 11.67 0.02
C ARG A 153 -32.97 12.37 0.44
N CYS A 154 -32.87 13.43 1.23
CA CYS A 154 -34.03 14.19 1.72
C CYS A 154 -34.65 15.13 0.65
N GLY A 155 -33.95 15.38 -0.45
CA GLY A 155 -34.41 16.28 -1.51
C GLY A 155 -34.14 17.77 -1.23
N ASP A 156 -33.38 18.10 -0.18
CA ASP A 156 -33.04 19.47 0.24
C ASP A 156 -31.88 20.07 -0.58
N GLN A 157 -31.91 19.88 -1.90
CA GLN A 157 -30.82 20.30 -2.80
C GLN A 157 -30.56 21.82 -2.74
N VAL A 158 -31.57 22.60 -2.39
CA VAL A 158 -31.50 24.07 -2.25
C VAL A 158 -30.65 24.49 -1.04
N LEU A 159 -30.57 23.67 0.00
CA LEU A 159 -29.72 23.91 1.17
C LEU A 159 -28.26 23.53 0.90
N ALA A 160 -28.00 22.40 0.24
CA ALA A 160 -26.63 21.99 -0.13
C ALA A 160 -25.92 23.01 -1.05
N ALA A 161 -26.65 23.59 -2.01
CA ALA A 161 -26.10 24.56 -2.96
C ALA A 161 -25.71 25.91 -2.33
N LYS A 162 -26.08 26.18 -1.07
CA LYS A 162 -25.69 27.40 -0.35
C LYS A 162 -24.39 27.25 0.45
N PHE A 163 -23.92 26.02 0.65
CA PHE A 163 -22.70 25.71 1.42
C PHE A 163 -21.52 25.24 0.56
N LEU A 164 -21.74 25.10 -0.75
CA LEU A 164 -20.70 24.92 -1.78
C LEU A 164 -20.42 26.25 -2.49
#